data_AF-A0A7R9BZM0-F1
#
_entry.id   AF-A0A7R9BZM0-F1
#
_cell.length_a   1.000
_cell.length_b   1.000
_cell.length_c   1.000
_cell.angle_alpha   90.00
_cell.angle_beta   90.00
_cell.angle_gamma   90.00
#
_symmetry.space_group_name_H-M   'P 1'
#
loop_
_entity.id
_entity.type
_entity.pdbx_description
1 polymer ?
#
loop_
_entity_poly.entity_id
_entity_poly.type
_entity_poly.pdbx_seq_one_letter_code
_entity_poly.pdbx_strand_id
1 'polypeptide(L)' 'IRWLDRPSGVFKIEDSVRVARLWGRRKNRPAMNYDKLSRSIRQYYKKGIMKKTERSQRLVYQFCSPYLN' A
#
# COMPACT_ATOMS: atom_id res chain seq x y z
N ILE A 1 -9.49 2.86 -2.18
CA ILE A 1 -8.25 2.51 -2.92
C ILE A 1 -8.61 2.62 -4.38
N ARG A 2 -7.77 3.29 -5.18
CA ARG A 2 -8.02 3.48 -6.60
C ARG A 2 -6.73 3.24 -7.38
N TRP A 3 -6.82 2.60 -8.54
CA TRP A 3 -5.73 2.56 -9.50
C TRP A 3 -5.52 3.96 -10.09
N LEU A 4 -4.27 4.41 -10.13
CA LEU A 4 -3.87 5.60 -10.89
C LEU A 4 -3.33 5.19 -12.25
N ASP A 5 -2.61 4.07 -12.29
CA ASP A 5 -2.15 3.39 -13.49
C ASP A 5 -2.08 1.90 -13.17
N ARG A 6 -3.07 1.14 -13.64
CA ARG A 6 -3.16 -0.30 -13.37
C ARG A 6 -2.06 -1.08 -14.10
N PRO A 7 -1.78 -0.87 -15.40
CA PRO A 7 -0.67 -1.53 -16.10
C PRO A 7 0.68 -1.40 -15.41
N SER A 8 1.01 -0.24 -14.83
CA SER A 8 2.28 -0.07 -14.10
C SER A 8 2.20 -0.37 -12.60
N GLY A 9 1.03 -0.78 -12.11
CA GLY A 9 0.80 -1.16 -10.71
C GLY A 9 0.71 0.00 -9.73
N VAL A 10 0.46 1.22 -10.19
CA VAL A 10 0.40 2.42 -9.35
C VAL A 10 -1.03 2.61 -8.83
N PHE A 11 -1.17 2.67 -7.51
CA PHE A 11 -2.44 2.90 -6.84
C PHE A 11 -2.32 3.93 -5.72
N LYS A 12 -3.47 4.52 -5.38
CA LYS A 12 -3.61 5.45 -4.26
C LYS A 12 -4.53 4.87 -3.19
N ILE A 13 -4.10 5.01 -1.94
CA ILE A 13 -4.97 4.85 -0.78
C ILE A 13 -5.68 6.19 -0.55
N GLU A 14 -6.96 6.28 -0.90
CA GLU A 14 -7.75 7.52 -0.76
C GLU A 14 -8.22 7.74 0.67
N ASP A 15 -8.66 6.67 1.34
CA ASP A 15 -9.08 6.67 2.75
C ASP A 15 -8.14 5.75 3.54
N SER A 16 -7.11 6.35 4.12
CA SER A 16 -6.07 5.65 4.87
C SER A 16 -6.59 5.04 6.17
N VAL A 17 -7.54 5.69 6.84
CA VAL A 17 -8.14 5.23 8.09
C VAL A 17 -8.98 3.99 7.83
N ARG A 18 -9.85 4.02 6.83
CA ARG A 18 -10.70 2.87 6.46
C ARG A 18 -9.86 1.68 6.02
N VAL A 19 -8.83 1.89 5.20
CA VAL A 19 -7.93 0.81 4.76
C VAL A 19 -7.20 0.19 5.95
N ALA A 20 -6.64 1.00 6.85
CA ALA A 20 -5.99 0.49 8.05
C ALA A 20 -6.94 -0.30 8.96
N ARG A 21 -8.17 0.20 9.16
CA ARG A 21 -9.20 -0.50 9.94
C ARG A 21 -9.56 -1.85 9.34
N LEU A 22 -9.80 -1.91 8.03
CA LEU A 22 -10.13 -3.15 7.32
C LEU A 22 -8.97 -4.15 7.37
N TRP A 23 -7.74 -3.68 7.18
CA TRP A 23 -6.54 -4.51 7.32
C TRP A 23 -6.36 -5.05 8.75
N GLY A 24 -6.58 -4.20 9.75
CA GLY A 24 -6.58 -4.58 11.16
C GLY A 24 -7.59 -5.68 11.47
N ARG A 25 -8.84 -5.51 11.03
CA ARG A 25 -9.89 -6.54 11.15
C ARG A 25 -9.46 -7.85 10.49
N ARG A 26 -8.95 -7.81 9.26
CA ARG A 26 -8.49 -9.01 8.52
C ARG A 26 -7.37 -9.77 9.24
N LYS A 27 -6.48 -9.07 9.94
CA LYS A 27 -5.32 -9.67 10.63
C LYS A 27 -5.54 -9.86 12.13
N ASN A 28 -6.76 -9.64 12.63
CA ASN A 28 -7.08 -9.61 14.06
C ASN A 28 -6.13 -8.70 14.88
N ARG A 29 -5.88 -7.49 14.37
CA ARG A 29 -5.06 -6.44 15.00
C ARG A 29 -5.95 -5.20 15.23
N PRO A 30 -6.69 -5.11 16.35
CA PRO A 30 -7.67 -4.03 16.56
C PRO A 30 -7.02 -2.63 16.65
N ALA A 31 -5.78 -2.53 17.13
CA ALA A 31 -5.03 -1.27 17.22
C ALA A 31 -4.26 -0.90 15.92
N MET A 32 -4.69 -1.41 14.77
CA MET A 32 -4.09 -1.08 13.47
C MET A 32 -4.45 0.34 13.06
N ASN A 33 -3.45 1.10 12.59
CA ASN A 33 -3.62 2.43 12.02
C ASN A 33 -2.76 2.57 10.75
N TYR A 34 -2.88 3.71 10.08
CA TYR A 34 -2.17 3.92 8.82
C TYR A 34 -0.65 3.97 8.99
N ASP A 35 -0.13 4.49 10.11
CA ASP A 35 1.32 4.57 10.33
C ASP A 35 1.96 3.18 10.43
N LYS A 36 1.30 2.26 11.16
CA LYS A 36 1.70 0.85 11.26
C LYS A 36 1.55 0.12 9.92
N LEU A 37 0.44 0.33 9.21
CA LEU A 37 0.20 -0.27 7.90
C LEU A 37 1.24 0.21 6.88
N SER A 38 1.49 1.52 6.81
CA SER A 38 2.48 2.12 5.91
C SER A 38 3.89 1.64 6.25
N ARG A 39 4.19 1.37 7.53
CA ARG A 39 5.45 0.75 7.94
C ARG A 39 5.63 -0.65 7.36
N SER A 40 4.57 -1.46 7.34
CA SER A 40 4.56 -2.77 6.66
C SER A 40 4.73 -2.64 5.15
N ILE A 41 4.07 -1.67 4.51
CA ILE A 41 4.26 -1.39 3.08
C ILE A 41 5.73 -1.06 2.78
N ARG A 42 6.39 -0.24 3.60
CA ARG A 42 7.82 0.08 3.41
C ARG A 42 8.72 -1.15 3.52
N GLN A 43 8.34 -2.17 4.29
CA GLN A 43 9.10 -3.43 4.34
C GLN A 43 9.00 -4.21 3.03
N TYR A 44 7.97 -4.00 2.23
CA TYR A 44 7.83 -4.63 0.91
C TYR A 44 8.85 -4.13 -0.10
N TYR A 45 9.45 -2.95 0.11
CA TYR A 45 10.48 -2.41 -0.78
C TYR A 45 11.73 -3.30 -0.82
N LYS A 46 12.20 -3.74 0.35
CA LYS A 46 13.34 -4.65 0.46
C LYS A 46 13.03 -6.06 -0.08
N LYS A 47 11.75 -6.43 -0.16
CA LYS A 47 11.29 -7.74 -0.63
C LYS A 47 10.92 -7.76 -2.12
N GLY A 48 11.03 -6.62 -2.81
CA GLY A 48 10.65 -6.51 -4.22
C GLY A 48 9.15 -6.74 -4.48
N ILE A 49 8.28 -6.60 -3.47
CA ILE A 49 6.82 -6.73 -3.64
C ILE A 49 6.21 -5.40 -4.10
N MET A 50 6.69 -4.31 -3.53
CA MET A 50 6.31 -2.95 -3.90
C MET A 50 7.58 -2.11 -4.05
N LYS A 51 7.46 -0.95 -4.67
CA LYS A 51 8.52 0.06 -4.80
C LYS A 51 7.98 1.46 -4.54
N LYS A 52 8.88 2.41 -4.29
CA LYS A 52 8.54 3.83 -4.38
C LYS A 52 8.19 4.16 -5.83
N THR A 53 7.19 5.02 -6.03
CA THR A 53 6.96 5.66 -7.31
C THR A 53 8.10 6.61 -7.66
N GLU A 54 8.34 6.86 -8.95
CA GLU A 54 9.37 7.80 -9.43
C GLU A 54 9.20 9.17 -8.79
N ARG A 55 7.98 9.71 -8.82
CA ARG A 55 7.59 10.88 -8.04
C ARG A 55 7.01 10.44 -6.71
N SER A 56 7.66 10.82 -5.61
CA SER A 56 7.11 10.62 -4.27
C SER A 56 5.78 11.38 -4.13
N GLN A 57 4.70 10.66 -3.86
CA GLN A 57 3.38 11.23 -3.65
C GLN A 57 2.72 10.60 -2.43
N ARG A 58 2.04 11.42 -1.62
CA ARG A 58 1.40 10.97 -0.39
C ARG A 58 0.31 9.93 -0.71
N LEU A 59 0.37 8.81 -0.01
CA LEU A 59 -0.57 7.67 -0.12
C LEU A 59 -0.53 6.93 -1.47
N VAL A 60 0.48 7.19 -2.31
CA VAL A 60 0.65 6.52 -3.60
C VAL A 60 1.75 5.48 -3.49
N TYR A 61 1.47 4.30 -4.04
CA TYR A 61 2.33 3.12 -3.97
C TYR A 61 2.33 2.40 -5.32
N GLN A 62 3.38 1.62 -5.57
CA GLN A 62 3.52 0.86 -6.81
C GLN A 62 3.90 -0.59 -6.52
N PHE A 63 3.18 -1.53 -7.12
CA PHE A 63 3.57 -2.93 -7.14
C PHE A 63 4.76 -3.16 -8.07
N CYS A 64 5.62 -4.13 -7.75
CA CYS A 64 6.65 -4.59 -8.68
C CYS A 64 6.05 -5.55 -9.72
N SER A 65 6.72 -5.71 -10.86
CA SER A 65 6.24 -6.48 -12.01
C SER A 65 5.67 -7.88 -11.67
N PRO A 66 6.31 -8.71 -10.81
CA PRO A 66 5.79 -10.04 -10.49
C PRO A 66 4.43 -10.06 -9.75
N TYR A 67 3.93 -8.90 -9.34
CA TYR A 67 2.70 -8.74 -8.56
C TYR A 67 1.61 -7.97 -9.34
N LEU A 68 1.80 -7.79 -10.65
CA LEU A 68 0.80 -7.21 -11.54
C LEU A 68 -0.01 -8.36 -12.17
N ASN A 69 -1.29 -8.47 -11.78
CA ASN A 69 -2.26 -9.42 -12.34
C ASN A 69 -3.41 -8.70 -13.07
#